data_AF-A0AAV1KJP9-F1
#
_entry.id   AF-A0AAV1KJP9-F1
#
_cell.length_a   1.000
_cell.length_b   1.000
_cell.length_c   1.000
_cell.angle_alpha   90.00
_cell.angle_beta   90.00
_cell.angle_gamma   90.00
#
_symmetry.space_group_name_H-M   'P 1'
#
loop_
_entity.id
_entity.type
_entity.pdbx_description
1 polymer ?
#
loop_
_entity_poly.entity_id
_entity_poly.type
_entity_poly.pdbx_seq_one_letter_code
_entity_poly.pdbx_strand_id
1 'polypeptide(L)'
;MPTTLNEQQETIRKFRSIANFLTVIGAIDYTHIRVKKVIADGGQLYINRKGFSSINGQVVCDADLKIMDIVTRWRGSVHDSRIFRECRLKQRFEAGAFSGILLGDSGYPCTPYLFTA
;
A
#
# COMPACT_ATOMS: atom_id res chain seq x y z
N MET A 1 6.59 5.63 -6.54
CA MET A 1 7.72 5.01 -5.83
C MET A 1 9.01 5.62 -6.33
N PRO A 2 10.01 5.87 -5.49
CA PRO A 2 11.32 6.37 -5.93
C PRO A 2 11.95 5.39 -6.91
N THR A 3 12.38 5.89 -8.06
CA THR A 3 12.89 5.11 -9.19
C THR A 3 14.40 5.12 -9.28
N THR A 4 15.04 6.23 -8.89
CA THR A 4 16.49 6.35 -8.89
C THR A 4 17.08 6.05 -7.51
N LEU A 5 18.37 5.69 -7.47
CA LEU A 5 19.08 5.49 -6.20
C LEU A 5 19.08 6.77 -5.34
N ASN A 6 19.22 7.95 -5.98
CA ASN A 6 19.20 9.23 -5.27
C ASN A 6 17.84 9.49 -4.63
N GLU A 7 16.73 9.28 -5.35
CA GLU A 7 15.38 9.41 -4.81
C GLU A 7 15.13 8.46 -3.63
N GLN A 8 15.62 7.22 -3.74
CA GLN A 8 15.52 6.23 -2.66
C GLN A 8 16.30 6.70 -1.42
N GLN A 9 17.54 7.15 -1.59
CA GLN A 9 18.36 7.66 -0.49
C GLN A 9 17.79 8.92 0.15
N GLU A 10 17.17 9.82 -0.61
CA GLU A 10 16.46 10.97 -0.07
C GLU A 10 15.25 10.55 0.76
N THR A 11 14.45 9.62 0.24
CA THR A 11 13.27 9.09 0.96
C THR A 11 13.68 8.44 2.28
N ILE A 12 14.72 7.61 2.27
CA ILE A 12 15.29 6.98 3.47
C ILE A 12 15.75 8.02 4.48
N ARG A 13 16.45 9.08 4.04
CA ARG A 13 16.90 10.16 4.91
C ARG A 13 15.72 10.86 5.59
N LYS A 14 14.63 11.11 4.88
CA LYS A 14 13.43 11.74 5.44
C LYS A 14 12.74 10.86 6.48
N PHE A 15 12.49 9.58 6.18
CA PHE A 15 11.94 8.66 7.18
C PHE A 15 12.83 8.54 8.43
N ARG A 16 14.14 8.48 8.22
CA ARG A 16 15.10 8.45 9.33
C ARG A 16 15.03 9.73 10.19
N SER A 17 14.81 10.90 9.59
CA SER A 17 14.68 12.15 10.37
C SER A 17 13.42 12.21 11.24
N ILE A 18 12.37 11.44 10.92
CA ILE A 18 11.11 11.44 11.68
C ILE A 18 11.22 10.56 12.93
N ALA A 19 11.69 9.31 12.77
CA ALA A 19 11.64 8.31 13.83
C ALA A 19 12.90 7.42 13.91
N ASN A 20 14.00 7.83 13.26
CA ASN A 20 15.26 7.07 13.16
C ASN A 20 15.13 5.66 12.56
N PHE A 21 14.05 5.41 11.81
CA PHE A 21 13.87 4.14 11.10
C PHE A 21 14.79 4.10 9.87
N LEU A 22 15.60 3.05 9.76
CA LEU A 22 16.55 2.88 8.67
C LEU A 22 15.86 2.25 7.45
N THR A 23 16.41 2.53 6.26
CA THR A 23 16.05 1.90 4.97
C THR A 23 14.60 1.99 4.49
N VAL A 24 13.73 2.75 5.16
CA VAL A 24 12.32 2.94 4.75
C VAL A 24 12.23 3.80 3.49
N ILE A 25 11.53 3.31 2.48
CA ILE A 25 11.27 4.03 1.22
C ILE A 25 9.78 4.32 0.99
N GLY A 26 8.93 4.00 1.96
CA GLY A 26 7.51 4.31 1.93
C GLY A 26 6.75 3.67 3.08
N ALA A 27 5.60 4.24 3.39
CA ALA A 27 4.60 3.62 4.26
C ALA A 27 3.40 3.19 3.41
N ILE A 28 2.88 1.99 3.65
CA ILE A 28 1.80 1.37 2.88
C ILE A 28 0.59 1.10 3.77
N ASP A 29 -0.59 1.45 3.29
CA ASP A 29 -1.85 1.19 3.99
C ASP A 29 -2.99 0.93 3.00
N TYR A 30 -4.08 0.33 3.48
CA TYR A 30 -5.33 0.16 2.75
C TYR A 30 -6.39 1.15 3.21
N THR A 31 -7.18 1.64 2.27
CA THR A 31 -8.32 2.49 2.55
C THR A 31 -9.55 2.08 1.74
N HIS A 32 -10.72 2.25 2.35
CA HIS A 32 -12.00 2.04 1.67
C HIS A 32 -12.51 3.35 1.10
N ILE A 33 -12.53 3.47 -0.22
CA ILE A 33 -13.13 4.59 -0.93
C ILE A 33 -14.62 4.28 -1.07
N ARG A 34 -15.47 5.05 -0.37
CA ARG A 34 -16.92 4.85 -0.42
C ARG A 34 -17.45 5.16 -1.82
N VAL A 35 -18.30 4.29 -2.34
CA VAL A 35 -18.98 4.48 -3.63
C VAL A 35 -20.49 4.44 -3.43
N LYS A 36 -21.25 4.96 -4.42
CA LYS A 36 -22.70 4.79 -4.45
C LYS A 36 -23.02 3.30 -4.40
N LYS A 37 -24.09 2.95 -3.68
CA LYS A 37 -24.55 1.56 -3.55
C LYS A 37 -24.73 0.97 -4.95
N VAL A 38 -24.03 -0.12 -5.22
CA VAL A 38 -24.15 -0.85 -6.48
C VAL A 38 -25.39 -1.74 -6.36
N ILE A 39 -26.45 -1.42 -7.11
CA ILE A 39 -27.75 -2.12 -7.06
C ILE A 39 -27.80 -3.28 -8.06
N ALA A 40 -26.89 -3.30 -9.04
CA ALA A 40 -26.78 -4.38 -10.02
C ALA A 40 -26.31 -5.70 -9.41
N ASP A 41 -26.49 -6.79 -10.16
CA ASP A 41 -25.98 -8.11 -9.81
C ASP A 41 -24.48 -8.05 -9.47
N GLY A 42 -24.12 -8.63 -8.32
CA GLY A 42 -22.77 -8.55 -7.77
C GLY A 42 -22.48 -7.31 -6.90
N GLY A 43 -23.47 -6.46 -6.62
CA GLY A 43 -23.31 -5.30 -5.73
C GLY A 43 -22.82 -5.65 -4.31
N GLN A 44 -23.13 -6.85 -3.82
CA GLN A 44 -22.63 -7.37 -2.54
C GLN A 44 -21.10 -7.46 -2.49
N LEU A 45 -20.43 -7.64 -3.64
CA LEU A 45 -18.96 -7.72 -3.73
C LEU A 45 -18.30 -6.37 -3.42
N TYR A 46 -19.04 -5.27 -3.47
CA TYR A 46 -18.54 -3.96 -3.06
C TYR A 46 -18.75 -3.69 -1.58
N ILE A 47 -19.56 -4.50 -0.88
CA ILE A 47 -19.82 -4.31 0.55
C ILE A 47 -18.57 -4.73 1.33
N ASN A 48 -18.01 -3.78 2.08
CA ASN A 48 -16.89 -4.07 2.98
C ASN A 48 -17.36 -4.65 4.32
N ARG A 49 -16.39 -4.98 5.18
CA ARG A 49 -16.63 -5.46 6.55
C ARG A 49 -17.45 -4.48 7.42
N LYS A 50 -17.50 -3.20 7.04
CA LYS A 50 -18.27 -2.14 7.72
C LYS A 50 -19.68 -1.97 7.14
N GLY A 51 -20.11 -2.83 6.21
CA GLY A 51 -21.49 -2.87 5.71
C GLY A 51 -21.82 -1.83 4.63
N PHE A 52 -20.84 -1.14 4.04
CA PHE A 52 -21.09 -0.16 2.97
C PHE A 52 -20.33 -0.49 1.68
N SER A 53 -20.89 -0.06 0.54
CA SER A 53 -20.26 -0.23 -0.77
C SER A 53 -19.00 0.63 -0.90
N SER A 54 -17.88 0.01 -1.23
CA SER A 54 -16.58 0.65 -1.36
C SER A 54 -15.70 -0.03 -2.40
N ILE A 55 -14.64 0.67 -2.78
CA ILE A 55 -13.48 0.18 -3.52
C ILE A 55 -12.29 0.19 -2.56
N ASN A 56 -11.48 -0.86 -2.57
CA ASN A 56 -10.25 -0.92 -1.80
C ASN A 56 -9.12 -0.23 -2.57
N GLY A 57 -8.51 0.75 -1.91
CA GLY A 57 -7.32 1.44 -2.36
C GLY A 57 -6.13 1.02 -1.50
N GLN A 58 -5.11 0.41 -2.10
CA GLN A 58 -3.79 0.33 -1.48
C GLN A 58 -3.03 1.60 -1.87
N VAL A 59 -2.44 2.29 -0.89
CA VAL A 59 -1.71 3.53 -1.10
C VAL A 59 -0.34 3.40 -0.46
N VAL A 60 0.69 3.87 -1.15
CA VAL A 60 2.02 4.09 -0.57
C VAL A 60 2.29 5.59 -0.52
N CYS A 61 2.76 6.09 0.62
CA CYS A 61 3.20 7.47 0.79
C CYS A 61 4.67 7.57 1.21
N ASP A 62 5.30 8.70 0.87
CA ASP A 62 6.62 9.06 1.40
C ASP A 62 6.51 9.78 2.75
N ALA A 63 7.66 10.14 3.30
CA ALA A 63 7.77 10.88 4.56
C ALA A 63 7.16 12.29 4.52
N ASP A 64 6.95 12.87 3.33
CA ASP A 64 6.28 14.17 3.13
C ASP A 64 4.77 13.99 2.90
N LEU A 65 4.22 12.80 3.14
CA LEU A 65 2.83 12.42 2.91
C LEU A 65 2.39 12.48 1.44
N LYS A 66 3.33 12.43 0.49
CA LYS A 66 3.02 12.39 -0.94
C LYS A 66 2.68 10.98 -1.37
N ILE A 67 1.59 10.82 -2.11
CA ILE A 67 1.19 9.54 -2.70
C ILE A 67 2.21 9.15 -3.78
N MET A 68 2.84 8.01 -3.60
CA MET A 68 3.87 7.46 -4.48
C MET A 68 3.38 6.31 -5.35
N ASP A 69 2.41 5.54 -4.87
CA ASP A 69 1.82 4.41 -5.58
C ASP A 69 0.39 4.23 -5.11
N ILE A 70 -0.49 3.80 -6.02
CA ILE A 70 -1.90 3.58 -5.72
C ILE A 70 -2.46 2.41 -6.54
N VAL A 71 -3.22 1.53 -5.87
CA VAL A 71 -3.97 0.44 -6.51
C VAL A 71 -5.42 0.50 -6.07
N THR A 72 -6.33 0.90 -6.97
CA THR A 72 -7.78 1.11 -6.69
C THR A 72 -8.72 0.21 -7.49
N ARG A 73 -8.24 -0.94 -7.98
CA ARG A 73 -9.01 -1.82 -8.87
C ARG A 73 -9.83 -2.90 -8.17
N TRP A 74 -9.90 -2.87 -6.84
CA TRP A 74 -10.43 -3.97 -6.03
C TRP A 74 -11.75 -3.62 -5.37
N ARG A 75 -12.70 -4.56 -5.40
CA ARG A 75 -14.01 -4.39 -4.78
C ARG A 75 -13.88 -4.40 -3.25
N GLY A 76 -14.79 -3.73 -2.54
CA GLY A 76 -14.74 -3.55 -1.10
C GLY A 76 -14.75 -4.83 -0.25
N SER A 77 -15.22 -5.95 -0.80
CA SER A 77 -15.20 -7.25 -0.11
C SER A 77 -13.85 -7.97 -0.19
N VAL A 78 -12.91 -7.50 -1.00
CA VAL A 78 -11.64 -8.18 -1.23
C VAL A 78 -10.72 -7.99 -0.03
N HIS A 79 -10.05 -9.06 0.40
CA HIS A 79 -9.07 -8.95 1.47
C HIS A 79 -7.84 -8.19 1.02
N ASP A 80 -7.43 -7.26 1.87
CA ASP A 80 -6.19 -6.49 1.84
C ASP A 80 -4.98 -7.32 1.41
N SER A 81 -4.67 -8.42 2.09
CA SER A 81 -3.54 -9.32 1.75
C SER A 81 -3.54 -9.80 0.30
N ARG A 82 -4.72 -9.99 -0.31
CA ARG A 82 -4.85 -10.36 -1.73
C ARG A 82 -4.41 -9.23 -2.65
N ILE A 83 -4.75 -7.99 -2.31
CA ILE A 83 -4.41 -6.80 -3.10
C ILE A 83 -2.89 -6.66 -3.20
N PHE A 84 -2.17 -6.79 -2.08
CA PHE A 84 -0.70 -6.76 -2.08
C PHE A 84 -0.07 -7.92 -2.83
N ARG A 85 -0.62 -9.13 -2.67
CA ARG A 85 -0.12 -10.32 -3.38
C ARG A 85 -0.18 -10.16 -4.90
N GLU A 86 -1.20 -9.44 -5.39
CA GLU A 86 -1.45 -9.26 -6.82
C GLU A 86 -1.05 -7.87 -7.36
N CYS A 87 -0.42 -7.02 -6.54
CA CYS A 87 0.00 -5.69 -6.99
C CYS A 87 1.35 -5.72 -7.71
N ARG A 88 1.51 -4.78 -8.66
CA ARG A 88 2.77 -4.58 -9.40
C ARG A 88 3.91 -4.18 -8.45
N LEU A 89 3.59 -3.51 -7.34
CA LEU A 89 4.58 -3.08 -6.36
C LEU A 89 5.35 -4.27 -5.78
N LYS A 90 4.65 -5.33 -5.35
CA LYS A 90 5.28 -6.56 -4.86
C LYS A 90 6.23 -7.17 -5.90
N GLN A 91 5.81 -7.26 -7.15
CA GLN A 91 6.66 -7.79 -8.24
C GLN A 91 7.94 -6.97 -8.41
N ARG A 92 7.86 -5.64 -8.27
CA ARG A 92 9.05 -4.77 -8.35
C ARG A 92 10.01 -4.98 -7.19
N PHE A 93 9.50 -5.21 -5.97
CA PHE A 93 10.34 -5.58 -4.83
C PHE A 93 11.01 -6.94 -5.04
N GLU A 94 10.27 -7.94 -5.51
CA GLU A 94 10.80 -9.28 -5.79
C GLU A 94 11.83 -9.27 -6.93
N ALA A 95 11.70 -8.35 -7.89
CA ALA A 95 12.68 -8.13 -8.95
C ALA A 95 13.90 -7.29 -8.53
N GLY A 96 14.00 -6.87 -7.26
CA GLY A 96 15.13 -6.08 -6.76
C GLY A 96 15.16 -4.63 -7.26
N ALA A 97 14.02 -4.06 -7.64
CA ALA A 97 13.96 -2.68 -8.13
C ALA A 97 14.23 -1.62 -7.05
N PHE A 98 14.26 -2.03 -5.77
CA PHE A 98 14.39 -1.14 -4.62
C PHE A 98 15.41 -1.71 -3.63
N SER A 99 16.17 -0.82 -2.98
CA SER A 99 17.13 -1.17 -1.93
C SER A 99 16.61 -0.95 -0.50
N GLY A 100 15.40 -0.40 -0.38
CA GLY A 100 14.74 -0.13 0.90
C GLY A 100 13.55 -1.05 1.19
N ILE A 101 12.90 -0.79 2.31
CA ILE A 101 11.72 -1.52 2.80
C ILE A 101 10.49 -0.61 2.85
N LEU A 102 9.30 -1.22 2.87
CA LEU A 102 8.06 -0.56 3.22
C LEU A 102 7.71 -0.79 4.70
N LEU A 103 7.06 0.20 5.31
CA LEU A 103 6.36 0.03 6.58
C LEU A 103 4.87 -0.17 6.32
N GLY A 104 4.28 -1.24 6.85
CA GLY A 104 2.84 -1.50 6.77
C GLY A 104 2.22 -1.75 8.14
N ASP A 105 0.89 -1.77 8.17
CA ASP A 105 0.14 -2.18 9.36
C ASP A 105 0.17 -3.71 9.56
N SER A 106 -0.37 -4.18 10.68
CA SER A 106 -0.45 -5.61 11.03
C SER A 106 -1.34 -6.43 10.08
N GLY A 107 -2.09 -5.78 9.17
CA GLY A 107 -2.91 -6.43 8.16
C GLY A 107 -2.08 -7.03 7.01
N TYR A 108 -0.83 -6.62 6.88
CA TYR A 108 0.11 -7.13 5.88
C TYR A 108 0.97 -8.28 6.42
N PRO A 109 1.43 -9.19 5.53
CA PRO A 109 2.46 -10.15 5.90
C PRO A 109 3.81 -9.43 6.11
N CYS A 110 4.56 -9.84 7.13
CA CYS A 110 5.94 -9.42 7.30
C CYS A 110 6.84 -10.18 6.32
N THR A 111 7.56 -9.44 5.46
CA THR A 111 8.45 -9.99 4.43
C THR A 111 9.80 -9.25 4.44
N PRO A 112 10.84 -9.70 3.71
CA PRO A 112 12.12 -9.00 3.66
C PRO A 112 12.06 -7.54 3.17
N TYR A 113 10.98 -7.13 2.51
CA TYR A 113 10.79 -5.80 1.93
C TYR A 113 9.53 -5.08 2.44
N LEU A 114 8.78 -5.71 3.35
CA LEU A 114 7.60 -5.12 4.00
C LEU A 114 7.63 -5.46 5.48
N PHE A 115 7.94 -4.48 6.30
CA PHE A 115 7.99 -4.62 7.75
C PHE A 115 6.65 -4.17 8.35
N THR A 116 6.09 -4.99 9.23
CA THR A 116 4.80 -4.76 9.86
C THR A 116 4.94 -4.85 11.38
N ALA A 117 4.14 -4.06 12.10
CA ALA A 117 4.07 -4.06 13.56
C ALA A 117 3.09 -5.11 14.08
#